data_AF-A0A1J5IJL8-F1
#
_entry.id   AF-A0A1J5IJL8-F1
#
_cell.length_a   1.000
_cell.length_b   1.000
_cell.length_c   1.000
_cell.angle_alpha   90.00
_cell.angle_beta   90.00
_cell.angle_gamma   90.00
#
_symmetry.space_group_name_H-M   'P 1'
#
loop_
_entity.id
_entity.type
_entity.pdbx_description
1 polymer ?
#
loop_
_entity_poly.entity_id
_entity_poly.type
_entity_poly.pdbx_seq_one_letter_code
_entity_poly.pdbx_strand_id
1 'polypeptide(L)' 'MNKLRLIAEKIKQFLNEAKIELKKVSWPAPKQALASTGVVIVVVIIVSIFLGIVDFGLTKIIKLVLG' A
#
# COMPACT_ATOMS: atom_id res chain seq x y z
N MET A 1 -18.22 39.45 -13.85
CA MET A 1 -16.79 39.24 -14.19
C MET A 1 -15.86 39.17 -12.97
N ASN A 2 -16.25 39.61 -11.77
CA ASN A 2 -15.37 39.59 -10.58
C ASN A 2 -15.31 38.22 -9.86
N LYS A 3 -16.36 37.40 -9.97
CA LYS A 3 -16.40 36.05 -9.36
C LYS A 3 -15.35 35.09 -9.93
N LEU A 4 -15.02 35.18 -11.22
CA LEU A 4 -13.99 34.34 -11.82
C LEU A 4 -12.60 34.62 -11.26
N ARG A 5 -12.26 35.89 -11.02
CA ARG A 5 -10.97 36.28 -10.42
C ARG A 5 -10.89 35.80 -8.97
N LEU A 6 -11.99 35.91 -8.21
CA LEU A 6 -12.08 35.39 -6.85
C LEU A 6 -11.90 33.86 -6.77
N ILE A 7 -12.45 33.11 -7.73
CA ILE A 7 -12.27 31.65 -7.79
C ILE A 7 -10.83 31.31 -8.16
N ALA A 8 -10.23 32.01 -9.13
CA ALA A 8 -8.84 31.81 -9.52
C ALA A 8 -7.87 32.09 -8.36
N GLU A 9 -8.11 33.14 -7.57
CA GLU A 9 -7.30 33.43 -6.38
C GLU A 9 -7.49 32.38 -5.29
N LYS A 10 -8.72 31.92 -5.03
CA LYS A 10 -8.98 30.82 -4.08
C LYS A 10 -8.28 29.52 -4.48
N ILE A 11 -8.28 29.15 -5.76
CA ILE A 11 -7.60 27.94 -6.26
C ILE A 11 -6.08 28.09 -6.08
N LYS A 12 -5.53 29.26 -6.42
CA LYS A 12 -4.09 29.53 -6.25
C LYS A 12 -3.68 29.45 -4.79
N GLN A 13 -4.51 29.98 -3.88
CA GLN A 13 -4.30 29.89 -2.45
C GLN A 13 -4.37 28.44 -1.95
N PHE A 14 -5.38 27.68 -2.35
CA PHE A 14 -5.53 26.26 -2.00
C PHE A 14 -4.34 25.41 -2.46
N LEU A 15 -3.84 25.61 -3.69
CA LEU A 15 -2.65 24.91 -4.18
C LEU A 15 -1.39 25.28 -3.39
N ASN A 16 -1.29 26.53 -2.95
CA ASN A 16 -0.15 26.99 -2.17
C ASN A 16 -0.18 26.40 -0.74
N GLU A 17 -1.36 26.37 -0.12
CA GLU A 17 -1.61 25.72 1.17
C GLU A 17 -1.35 24.20 1.09
N ALA A 18 -1.86 23.51 0.07
CA ALA A 18 -1.60 22.09 -0.17
C ALA A 18 -0.11 21.80 -0.34
N LYS A 19 0.63 22.67 -1.06
CA LYS A 19 2.10 22.53 -1.20
C LYS A 19 2.83 22.68 0.13
N ILE A 20 2.35 23.55 1.03
CA ILE A 20 2.92 23.73 2.36
C ILE A 20 2.64 22.50 3.24
N GLU A 21 1.44 21.92 3.18
CA GLU A 21 1.12 20.69 3.92
C GLU A 21 1.88 19.48 3.40
N LEU A 22 2.01 19.34 2.08
CA LEU A 22 2.81 18.28 1.46
C LEU A 22 4.29 18.35 1.87
N LYS A 23 4.81 19.53 2.21
CA LYS A 23 6.17 19.68 2.77
C LYS A 23 6.27 19.24 4.23
N LYS A 24 5.16 19.21 4.98
CA LYS A 24 5.12 18.68 6.35
C LYS A 24 5.02 17.16 6.39
N VAL A 25 4.71 16.52 5.26
CA VAL A 25 4.75 15.06 5.13
C VAL A 25 6.19 14.59 5.29
N SER A 26 6.46 13.92 6.41
CA SER A 26 7.73 13.25 6.65
C SER A 26 7.82 12.03 5.74
N TRP A 27 8.33 12.22 4.53
CA TRP A 27 8.65 11.10 3.66
C TRP A 27 9.68 10.21 4.37
N PRO A 28 9.38 8.91 4.56
CA PRO A 28 10.33 8.01 5.19
C PRO A 28 11.59 7.96 4.34
N ALA A 29 12.76 8.01 4.99
CA ALA A 29 14.02 7.81 4.30
C ALA A 29 14.00 6.45 3.58
N PRO A 30 14.59 6.30 2.39
CA PRO A 30 14.51 5.08 1.58
C PRO A 30 14.93 3.82 2.35
N LYS A 31 15.83 3.96 3.33
CA LYS A 31 16.24 2.89 4.24
C LYS A 31 15.11 2.36 5.13
N GLN A 32 14.23 3.24 5.63
CA GLN A 32 13.09 2.85 6.47
C GLN A 32 11.97 2.21 5.63
N ALA A 33 11.73 2.73 4.42
CA ALA A 33 10.76 2.15 3.50
C ALA A 33 11.15 0.72 3.09
N LEU A 34 12.44 0.49 2.82
CA LEU A 34 12.96 -0.85 2.52
C LEU A 34 12.86 -1.80 3.72
N ALA A 35 13.15 -1.33 4.94
CA ALA A 35 13.02 -2.14 6.15
C ALA A 35 11.57 -2.61 6.36
N SER A 36 10.60 -1.70 6.23
CA SER A 36 9.17 -2.04 6.36
C SER A 36 8.70 -3.01 5.27
N THR A 37 9.21 -2.88 4.05
CA THR A 37 8.87 -3.79 2.94
C THR A 37 9.51 -5.17 3.12
N GLY A 38 10.72 -5.23 3.70
CA GLY A 38 11.42 -6.47 4.01
C GLY A 38 10.64 -7.37 4.98
N VAL A 39 10.04 -6.79 6.03
CA VAL A 39 9.19 -7.55 6.96
C VAL A 39 7.98 -8.14 6.25
N VAL A 40 7.32 -7.38 5.38
CA VAL A 40 6.17 -7.85 4.61
C VAL A 40 6.54 -9.04 3.71
N ILE A 41 7.69 -8.97 3.03
CA ILE A 41 8.18 -10.07 2.17
C ILE A 41 8.37 -11.35 2.99
N VAL A 42 8.99 -11.26 4.17
CA VAL A 42 9.19 -12.42 5.05
C VAL A 42 7.85 -13.04 5.47
N VAL A 43 6.89 -12.21 5.87
CA VAL A 43 5.56 -12.69 6.27
C VAL A 43 4.85 -13.38 5.09
N VAL A 44 4.92 -12.80 3.88
CA VAL A 44 4.31 -13.39 2.67
C VAL A 44 4.93 -14.75 2.34
N ILE A 45 6.25 -14.91 2.47
CA ILE A 45 6.93 -16.19 2.25
C ILE A 45 6.42 -17.25 3.25
N ILE A 46 6.32 -16.90 4.54
CA ILE A 46 5.84 -17.84 5.56
C ILE A 46 4.40 -18.28 5.28
N VAL A 47 3.51 -17.31 5.00
CA VAL A 47 2.09 -17.59 4.72
C VAL A 47 1.91 -18.42 3.46
N SER A 48 2.64 -18.10 2.38
CA SER A 48 2.56 -18.86 1.12
C SER A 48 3.04 -20.30 1.26
N ILE A 49 4.10 -20.55 2.03
CA ILE A 49 4.56 -21.91 2.34
C ILE A 49 3.49 -22.68 3.12
N PHE A 50 2.93 -22.05 4.17
CA PHE A 50 1.89 -22.67 4.99
C PHE A 50 0.66 -23.05 4.14
N LEU A 51 0.13 -22.12 3.35
CA LEU A 51 -0.99 -22.38 2.46
C LEU A 51 -0.65 -23.46 1.43
N GLY A 52 0.53 -23.41 0.81
CA GLY A 52 0.95 -24.44 -0.14
C GLY A 52 1.01 -25.86 0.45
N ILE A 53 1.45 -26.00 1.70
CA ILE A 53 1.43 -27.29 2.42
C ILE A 53 -0.02 -27.75 2.64
N VAL A 54 -0.88 -26.84 3.09
CA VAL A 54 -2.30 -27.11 3.35
C VAL A 54 -3.02 -27.53 2.06
N ASP A 55 -2.83 -26.79 0.97
CA ASP A 55 -3.41 -27.07 -0.35
C ASP A 55 -2.96 -28.44 -0.88
N PHE A 56 -1.66 -28.76 -0.71
CA PHE A 56 -1.13 -30.06 -1.13
C PHE A 56 -1.71 -31.22 -0.29
N GLY A 57 -1.83 -31.02 1.03
CA GLY A 57 -2.45 -31.98 1.94
C GLY A 57 -3.91 -32.24 1.60
N LEU A 58 -4.70 -31.17 1.44
CA LEU A 58 -6.11 -31.22 1.04
C LEU A 58 -6.27 -31.91 -0.31
N THR A 59 -5.46 -31.56 -1.31
CA THR A 59 -5.52 -32.19 -2.64
C THR A 59 -5.30 -33.70 -2.55
N LYS A 60 -4.37 -34.14 -1.70
CA LYS A 60 -4.07 -35.56 -1.50
C LYS A 60 -5.22 -36.30 -0.82
N ILE A 61 -5.84 -35.69 0.19
CA ILE A 61 -7.02 -36.24 0.89
C ILE A 61 -8.21 -36.33 -0.07
N ILE A 62 -8.49 -35.25 -0.81
CA ILE A 62 -9.59 -35.19 -1.77
C ILE A 62 -9.42 -36.26 -2.85
N LYS A 63 -8.20 -36.45 -3.39
CA LYS A 63 -7.91 -37.53 -4.36
C LYS A 63 -8.10 -38.93 -3.79
N LEU A 64 -7.91 -39.12 -2.49
CA LEU A 64 -8.08 -40.42 -1.81
C LEU A 64 -9.55 -40.71 -1.47
N VAL A 65 -10.40 -39.69 -1.43
CA VAL A 65 -11.84 -39.80 -1.13
C VAL A 65 -12.68 -39.87 -2.42
N LEU A 66 -12.29 -39.16 -3.47
CA LEU A 66 -12.98 -39.13 -4.77
C LEU A 66 -12.40 -40.10 -5.82
N GLY A 67 -11.22 -40.66 -5.56
CA GLY A 67 -10.65 -41.79 -6.31
C GLY A 67 -10.90 -43.08 -5.55
#